data_AF-A0A3M7MKJ6-F1
#
_entry.id   AF-A0A3M7MKJ6-F1
#
_cell.length_a   1.000
_cell.length_b   1.000
_cell.length_c   1.000
_cell.angle_alpha   90.00
_cell.angle_beta   90.00
_cell.angle_gamma   90.00
#
_symmetry.space_group_name_H-M   'P 1'
#
loop_
_entity.id
_entity.type
_entity.pdbx_description
1 polymer ?
#
loop_
_entity_poly.entity_id
_entity_poly.type
_entity_poly.pdbx_seq_one_letter_code
_entity_poly.pdbx_strand_id
1 'polypeptide(L)'
;MDAVRDGQVLHFGRFDAPSRTFSEGNTVNQEVDVEKRLLYSRYHTAGHVLGAAVSKLLRDKIAGFDELKASHFPDSASCEFQGSIDGTWKDSIQKKVDEYVAAKMPVEVDWWDEEDFRQNGVERLVPDASFAPLDGKFRVVKIVGAEVYPCGGTHVDTTDLCGETTVKKISRNKGKSRVSYYLK
;
A
#
# COMPACT_ATOMS: atom_id res chain seq x y z
N MET A 1 -9.72 8.59 -7.71
CA MET A 1 -10.77 8.39 -8.73
C MET A 1 -10.13 7.98 -10.03
N ASP A 2 -10.80 7.19 -10.87
CA ASP A 2 -10.34 6.95 -12.24
C ASP A 2 -10.36 8.28 -13.00
N ALA A 3 -9.18 8.78 -13.38
CA ALA A 3 -9.02 10.01 -14.15
C ALA A 3 -9.64 9.92 -15.56
N VAL A 4 -10.03 8.71 -16.00
CA VAL A 4 -10.50 8.44 -17.35
C VAL A 4 -12.02 8.31 -17.43
N ARG A 5 -12.73 7.98 -16.34
CA ARG A 5 -14.17 7.66 -16.37
C ARG A 5 -15.01 8.20 -15.22
N ASP A 6 -14.58 9.30 -14.59
CA ASP A 6 -15.37 10.01 -13.56
C ASP A 6 -15.91 9.08 -12.46
N GLY A 7 -15.05 8.20 -11.93
CA GLY A 7 -15.41 7.27 -10.86
C GLY A 7 -16.21 6.03 -11.28
N GLN A 8 -16.46 5.79 -12.57
CA GLN A 8 -17.13 4.57 -13.03
C GLN A 8 -16.25 3.32 -12.82
N VAL A 9 -16.85 2.27 -12.24
CA VAL A 9 -16.23 0.94 -12.11
C VAL A 9 -16.74 0.04 -13.24
N LEU A 10 -15.81 -0.55 -13.99
CA LEU A 10 -16.12 -1.43 -15.11
C LEU A 10 -15.92 -2.89 -14.75
N HIS A 11 -16.88 -3.73 -15.10
CA HIS A 11 -16.81 -5.16 -14.92
C HIS A 11 -16.58 -5.83 -16.28
N PHE A 12 -15.37 -6.35 -16.51
CA PHE A 12 -15.04 -7.09 -17.72
C PHE A 12 -15.20 -8.58 -17.48
N GLY A 13 -15.92 -9.25 -18.38
CA GLY A 13 -16.18 -10.68 -18.27
C GLY A 13 -16.72 -11.25 -19.58
N ARG A 14 -17.11 -12.52 -19.53
CA ARG A 14 -17.80 -13.21 -20.62
C ARG A 14 -19.06 -13.83 -20.05
N PHE A 15 -20.13 -13.81 -20.82
CA PHE A 15 -21.31 -14.60 -20.53
C PHE A 15 -21.00 -16.08 -20.81
N ASP A 16 -21.59 -16.97 -20.03
CA ASP A 16 -21.49 -18.41 -20.21
C ASP A 16 -22.30 -18.92 -21.41
N ALA A 17 -23.17 -18.08 -21.97
CA ALA A 17 -23.86 -18.30 -23.25
C ALA A 17 -24.00 -16.99 -24.05
N PRO A 18 -23.92 -17.03 -25.40
CA PRO A 18 -24.08 -15.83 -26.24
C PRO A 18 -25.43 -15.11 -26.11
N SER A 19 -26.48 -15.82 -25.68
CA SER A 19 -27.83 -15.28 -25.50
C SER A 19 -28.03 -14.56 -24.16
N ARG A 20 -27.07 -14.67 -23.23
CA ARG A 20 -27.13 -13.99 -21.94
C ARG A 20 -26.52 -12.60 -22.06
N THR A 21 -27.22 -11.61 -21.53
CA THR A 21 -26.76 -10.23 -21.40
C THR A 21 -27.33 -9.65 -20.11
N PHE A 22 -26.68 -8.62 -19.59
CA PHE A 22 -27.30 -7.76 -18.58
C PHE A 22 -28.14 -6.68 -19.29
N SER A 23 -29.16 -6.20 -18.59
CA SER A 23 -29.93 -5.00 -18.97
C SER A 23 -30.01 -4.05 -17.78
N GLU A 24 -30.18 -2.76 -18.06
CA GLU A 24 -30.38 -1.76 -17.01
C GLU A 24 -31.56 -2.16 -16.10
N GLY A 25 -31.39 -1.96 -14.79
CA GLY A 25 -32.37 -2.35 -13.78
C GLY A 25 -32.39 -3.83 -13.40
N ASN A 26 -31.59 -4.69 -14.04
CA ASN A 26 -31.45 -6.08 -13.58
C ASN A 26 -30.83 -6.13 -12.17
N THR A 27 -31.47 -6.88 -11.29
CA THR A 27 -30.84 -7.29 -10.03
C THR A 27 -29.84 -8.40 -10.32
N VAL A 28 -28.62 -8.24 -9.82
CA VAL A 28 -27.53 -9.20 -10.01
C VAL A 28 -26.95 -9.57 -8.66
N ASN A 29 -26.42 -10.79 -8.58
CA ASN A 29 -25.57 -11.22 -7.46
C ASN A 29 -24.12 -11.08 -7.89
N GLN A 30 -23.32 -10.38 -7.08
CA GLN A 30 -21.89 -10.23 -7.28
C GLN A 30 -21.17 -10.93 -6.15
N GLU A 31 -20.20 -11.77 -6.51
CA GLU A 31 -19.29 -12.42 -5.57
C GLU A 31 -17.86 -12.04 -5.93
N VAL A 32 -17.04 -11.88 -4.89
CA VAL A 32 -15.61 -11.62 -5.02
C VAL A 32 -14.88 -12.88 -4.59
N ASP A 33 -13.82 -13.24 -5.31
CA ASP A 33 -12.85 -14.23 -4.85
C ASP A 33 -12.20 -13.73 -3.54
N VAL A 34 -12.67 -14.27 -2.41
CA VAL A 34 -12.29 -13.83 -1.07
C VAL A 34 -10.82 -14.12 -0.78
N GLU A 35 -10.33 -15.28 -1.20
CA GLU A 35 -8.93 -15.68 -0.99
C GLU A 35 -7.99 -14.73 -1.73
N LYS A 36 -8.32 -14.43 -3.00
CA LYS A 36 -7.57 -13.45 -3.78
C LYS A 36 -7.67 -12.05 -3.18
N ARG A 37 -8.85 -11.60 -2.78
CA ARG A 37 -9.03 -10.28 -2.15
C ARG A 37 -8.19 -10.15 -0.87
N LEU A 38 -8.18 -11.19 -0.04
CA LEU A 38 -7.40 -11.22 1.19
C LEU A 38 -5.91 -11.23 0.89
N LEU A 39 -5.44 -12.08 -0.02
CA LEU A 39 -4.03 -12.14 -0.44
C LEU A 39 -3.50 -10.76 -0.83
N TYR A 40 -4.24 -10.02 -1.66
CA TYR A 40 -3.81 -8.70 -2.12
C TYR A 40 -3.83 -7.66 -0.99
N SER A 41 -4.78 -7.77 -0.05
CA SER A 41 -4.84 -6.90 1.12
C SER A 41 -3.67 -7.15 2.10
N ARG A 42 -3.27 -8.43 2.24
CA ARG A 42 -2.07 -8.83 2.99
C ARG A 42 -0.82 -8.23 2.36
N TYR A 43 -0.64 -8.40 1.05
CA TYR A 43 0.52 -7.86 0.34
C TYR A 43 0.60 -6.33 0.42
N HIS A 44 -0.52 -5.64 0.30
CA HIS A 44 -0.56 -4.18 0.40
C HIS A 44 -0.16 -3.70 1.80
N THR A 45 -0.73 -4.30 2.84
CA THR A 45 -0.41 -3.97 4.23
C THR A 45 1.05 -4.28 4.55
N ALA A 46 1.57 -5.43 4.11
CA ALA A 46 2.98 -5.78 4.24
C ALA A 46 3.92 -4.79 3.53
N GLY A 47 3.46 -4.20 2.43
CA GLY A 47 4.17 -3.12 1.73
C GLY A 47 4.32 -1.87 2.59
N HIS A 48 3.25 -1.45 3.28
CA HIS A 48 3.32 -0.34 4.24
C HIS A 48 4.14 -0.69 5.47
N VAL A 49 4.05 -1.93 5.99
CA VAL A 49 4.92 -2.39 7.08
C VAL A 49 6.40 -2.30 6.68
N LEU A 50 6.75 -2.75 5.47
CA LEU A 50 8.10 -2.64 4.93
C LEU A 50 8.53 -1.17 4.76
N GLY A 51 7.67 -0.34 4.17
CA GLY A 51 7.91 1.10 4.01
C GLY A 51 8.24 1.76 5.35
N ALA A 52 7.37 1.56 6.34
CA ALA A 52 7.53 2.10 7.68
C ALA A 52 8.81 1.59 8.35
N ALA A 53 9.14 0.30 8.20
CA ALA A 53 10.36 -0.28 8.75
C ALA A 53 11.64 0.36 8.15
N VAL A 54 11.68 0.53 6.83
CA VAL A 54 12.80 1.18 6.14
C VAL A 54 12.90 2.64 6.54
N SER A 55 11.79 3.37 6.53
CA SER A 55 11.70 4.77 6.95
C SER A 55 12.19 4.97 8.39
N LYS A 56 11.75 4.12 9.32
CA LYS A 56 12.18 4.16 10.73
C LYS A 56 13.68 3.99 10.90
N LEU A 57 14.31 3.16 10.08
CA LEU A 57 15.74 2.86 10.19
C LEU A 57 16.61 3.90 9.47
N LEU A 58 16.16 4.42 8.33
CA LEU A 58 17.05 5.04 7.34
C LEU A 58 16.74 6.50 6.99
N ARG A 59 15.56 7.04 7.36
CA ARG A 59 15.16 8.41 6.99
C ARG A 59 16.22 9.45 7.33
N ASP A 60 16.79 9.37 8.54
CA ASP A 60 17.81 10.32 9.01
C ASP A 60 19.25 9.91 8.66
N LYS A 61 19.43 8.75 8.02
CA LYS A 61 20.77 8.20 7.68
C LYS A 61 21.13 8.37 6.21
N ILE A 62 20.13 8.58 5.35
CA ILE A 62 20.30 8.68 3.92
C ILE A 62 19.88 10.08 3.48
N ALA A 63 20.82 10.85 2.93
CA ALA A 63 20.54 12.19 2.44
C ALA A 63 19.48 12.16 1.33
N GLY A 64 18.43 12.99 1.47
CA GLY A 64 17.32 13.05 0.52
C GLY A 64 16.47 11.78 0.49
N PHE A 65 16.45 10.99 1.57
CA PHE A 65 15.61 9.82 1.68
C PHE A 65 14.13 10.18 1.52
N ASP A 66 13.44 9.43 0.66
CA ASP A 66 11.99 9.50 0.52
C ASP A 66 11.45 8.16 0.01
N GLU A 67 10.17 7.92 0.28
CA GLU A 67 9.45 6.80 -0.31
C GLU A 67 8.96 7.22 -1.71
N LEU A 68 9.16 6.36 -2.71
CA LEU A 68 8.79 6.66 -4.09
C LEU A 68 7.56 5.82 -4.47
N LYS A 69 7.71 4.94 -5.46
CA LYS A 69 6.65 4.04 -5.92
C LYS A 69 6.76 2.68 -5.26
N ALA A 70 5.63 2.00 -5.13
CA ALA A 70 5.58 0.61 -4.69
C ALA A 70 4.74 -0.23 -5.65
N SER A 71 5.03 -1.53 -5.66
CA SER A 71 4.15 -2.57 -6.21
C SER A 71 3.83 -3.53 -5.08
N HIS A 72 2.57 -3.90 -4.96
CA HIS A 72 2.08 -4.85 -3.95
C HIS A 72 1.46 -6.10 -4.60
N PHE A 73 1.81 -6.38 -5.86
CA PHE A 73 1.40 -7.61 -6.52
C PHE A 73 2.32 -8.77 -6.11
N PRO A 74 1.81 -10.00 -5.89
CA PRO A 74 2.61 -11.12 -5.39
C PRO A 74 3.94 -11.34 -6.11
N ASP A 75 3.95 -11.25 -7.44
CA ASP A 75 5.14 -11.52 -8.26
C ASP A 75 6.10 -10.34 -8.42
N SER A 76 5.73 -9.14 -7.96
CA SER A 76 6.52 -7.92 -8.12
C SER A 76 6.59 -7.03 -6.87
N ALA A 77 6.21 -7.59 -5.72
CA ALA A 77 6.10 -6.89 -4.45
C ALA A 77 7.42 -6.21 -4.06
N SER A 78 7.40 -4.88 -4.03
CA SER A 78 8.57 -4.06 -3.68
C SER A 78 8.22 -2.60 -3.39
N CYS A 79 9.01 -1.96 -2.54
CA CYS A 79 8.98 -0.52 -2.28
C CYS A 79 10.27 0.12 -2.82
N GLU A 80 10.15 1.23 -3.56
CA GLU A 80 11.27 2.01 -4.07
C GLU A 80 11.48 3.24 -3.20
N PHE A 81 12.74 3.56 -2.90
CA PHE A 81 13.17 4.65 -2.04
C PHE A 81 14.21 5.50 -2.76
N GLN A 82 14.17 6.81 -2.51
CA GLN A 82 15.23 7.72 -2.89
C GLN A 82 16.45 7.49 -1.99
N GLY A 83 17.64 7.42 -2.59
CA GLY A 83 18.90 7.14 -1.92
C GLY A 83 19.41 5.70 -2.11
N SER A 84 20.67 5.48 -1.73
CA SER A 84 21.38 4.21 -1.85
C SER A 84 21.34 3.44 -0.52
N ILE A 85 20.47 2.45 -0.41
CA ILE A 85 20.34 1.55 0.73
C ILE A 85 21.30 0.38 0.51
N ASP A 86 22.30 0.27 1.37
CA ASP A 86 23.25 -0.82 1.28
C ASP A 86 22.62 -2.19 1.64
N GLY A 87 23.09 -3.26 1.01
CA GLY A 87 22.59 -4.61 1.23
C GLY A 87 22.75 -5.11 2.67
N THR A 88 23.71 -4.56 3.41
CA THR A 88 23.92 -4.82 4.85
C THR A 88 22.72 -4.44 5.72
N TRP A 89 21.83 -3.56 5.25
CA TRP A 89 20.59 -3.23 5.97
C TRP A 89 19.52 -4.31 5.89
N LYS A 90 19.64 -5.29 4.98
CA LYS A 90 18.60 -6.29 4.74
C LYS A 90 18.14 -6.98 6.02
N ASP A 91 19.07 -7.43 6.86
CA ASP A 91 18.73 -8.17 8.08
C ASP A 91 18.12 -7.26 9.16
N SER A 92 18.58 -6.01 9.24
CA SER A 92 18.00 -5.02 10.15
C SER A 92 16.57 -4.62 9.73
N ILE A 93 16.34 -4.48 8.42
CA ILE A 93 15.01 -4.22 7.86
C ILE A 93 14.10 -5.42 8.11
N GLN A 94 14.57 -6.65 7.85
CA GLN A 94 13.80 -7.87 8.16
C GLN A 94 13.39 -7.90 9.63
N LYS A 95 14.35 -7.70 10.55
CA LYS A 95 14.07 -7.70 11.98
C LYS A 95 13.02 -6.66 12.37
N LYS A 96 13.07 -5.46 11.77
CA LYS A 96 12.08 -4.40 12.04
C LYS A 96 10.71 -4.73 11.45
N VAL A 97 10.64 -5.37 10.29
CA VAL A 97 9.40 -5.90 9.72
C VAL A 97 8.80 -6.95 10.65
N ASP A 98 9.60 -7.91 11.11
CA ASP A 98 9.14 -8.96 12.03
C ASP A 98 8.61 -8.37 13.35
N GLU A 99 9.29 -7.36 13.88
CA GLU A 99 8.85 -6.63 15.08
C GLU A 99 7.47 -5.97 14.87
N TYR A 100 7.27 -5.30 13.74
CA TYR A 100 5.99 -4.66 13.43
C TYR A 100 4.85 -5.66 13.17
N VAL A 101 5.13 -6.78 12.49
CA VAL A 101 4.15 -7.86 12.30
C VAL A 101 3.80 -8.48 13.66
N ALA A 102 4.79 -8.81 14.49
CA ALA A 102 4.57 -9.42 15.80
C ALA A 102 3.82 -8.49 16.78
N ALA A 103 3.95 -7.18 16.62
CA ALA A 103 3.28 -6.18 17.45
C ALA A 103 1.77 -6.06 17.21
N LYS A 104 1.21 -6.68 16.15
CA LYS A 104 -0.23 -6.65 15.83
C LYS A 104 -0.81 -5.23 15.77
N MET A 105 -0.05 -4.33 15.15
CA MET A 105 -0.37 -2.90 15.13
C MET A 105 -1.70 -2.71 14.37
N PRO A 106 -2.66 -1.95 14.92
CA PRO A 106 -3.90 -1.64 14.23
C PRO A 106 -3.66 -0.91 12.90
N VAL A 107 -4.43 -1.28 11.89
CA VAL A 107 -4.46 -0.62 10.59
C VAL A 107 -5.80 0.12 10.47
N GLU A 108 -5.74 1.43 10.64
CA GLU A 108 -6.93 2.29 10.68
C GLU A 108 -7.09 3.07 9.38
N VAL A 109 -8.35 3.34 9.03
CA VAL A 109 -8.71 4.18 7.88
C VAL A 109 -9.28 5.49 8.39
N ASP A 110 -8.88 6.59 7.77
CA ASP A 110 -9.33 7.93 8.07
C ASP A 110 -9.52 8.75 6.79
N TRP A 111 -10.10 9.95 6.93
CA TRP A 111 -10.34 10.87 5.82
C TRP A 111 -9.83 12.27 6.16
N TRP A 112 -8.74 12.66 5.51
CA TRP A 112 -7.97 13.85 5.85
C TRP A 112 -8.04 14.91 4.76
N ASP A 113 -8.27 16.16 5.15
CA ASP A 113 -8.00 17.32 4.30
C ASP A 113 -6.56 17.83 4.52
N GLU A 114 -6.16 18.90 3.82
CA GLU A 114 -4.82 19.48 3.96
C GLU A 114 -4.51 19.98 5.38
N GLU A 115 -5.53 20.45 6.12
CA GLU A 115 -5.38 20.89 7.50
C GLU A 115 -5.04 19.67 8.37
N ASP A 116 -5.75 18.55 8.22
CA ASP A 116 -5.48 17.29 8.90
C ASP A 116 -4.03 16.81 8.65
N PHE A 117 -3.52 16.83 7.41
CA PHE A 117 -2.12 16.44 7.11
C PHE A 117 -1.09 17.31 7.85
N ARG A 118 -1.31 18.63 7.90
CA ARG A 118 -0.41 19.57 8.58
C ARG A 118 -0.50 19.46 10.11
N GLN A 119 -1.68 19.23 10.67
CA GLN A 119 -1.80 18.97 12.12
C GLN A 119 -1.07 17.68 12.56
N ASN A 120 -0.96 16.71 11.64
CA ASN A 120 -0.22 15.47 11.87
C ASN A 120 1.27 15.55 11.45
N GLY A 121 1.76 16.71 10.98
CA GLY A 121 3.18 16.93 10.63
C GLY A 121 3.65 16.10 9.42
N VAL A 122 2.73 15.77 8.52
CA VAL A 122 2.98 14.96 7.31
C VAL A 122 2.51 15.67 6.05
N GLU A 123 2.70 16.98 5.98
CA GLU A 123 2.34 17.85 4.85
C GLU A 123 2.94 17.36 3.53
N ARG A 124 4.14 16.76 3.59
CA ARG A 124 4.81 16.15 2.43
C ARG A 124 4.02 15.01 1.78
N LEU A 125 3.05 14.43 2.51
CA LEU A 125 2.21 13.33 2.05
C LEU A 125 0.87 13.80 1.48
N VAL A 126 0.60 15.11 1.42
CA VAL A 126 -0.59 15.62 0.74
C VAL A 126 -0.54 15.15 -0.72
N PRO A 127 -1.54 14.38 -1.20
CA PRO A 127 -1.56 13.93 -2.57
C PRO A 127 -1.60 15.10 -3.56
N ASP A 128 -0.93 14.94 -4.70
CA ASP A 128 -0.96 15.97 -5.74
C ASP A 128 -2.36 16.13 -6.38
N ALA A 129 -2.56 17.22 -7.13
CA ALA A 129 -3.84 17.56 -7.76
C ALA A 129 -4.35 16.53 -8.78
N SER A 130 -3.55 15.54 -9.18
CA SER A 130 -4.03 14.43 -10.02
C SER A 130 -4.90 13.44 -9.25
N PHE A 131 -4.83 13.45 -7.92
CA PHE A 131 -5.73 12.71 -7.05
C PHE A 131 -6.91 13.60 -6.65
N ALA A 132 -8.08 13.32 -7.23
CA ALA A 132 -9.31 13.98 -6.81
C ALA A 132 -9.75 13.46 -5.43
N PRO A 133 -9.84 14.33 -4.40
CA PRO A 133 -10.36 13.96 -3.09
C PRO A 133 -11.87 13.69 -3.16
N LEU A 134 -12.37 12.84 -2.26
CA LEU A 134 -13.81 12.64 -2.09
C LEU A 134 -14.30 13.63 -1.03
N ASP A 135 -15.26 14.49 -1.39
CA ASP A 135 -15.80 15.53 -0.50
C ASP A 135 -14.70 16.40 0.14
N GLY A 136 -13.63 16.69 -0.61
CA GLY A 136 -12.50 17.50 -0.15
C GLY A 136 -11.51 16.77 0.77
N LYS A 137 -11.70 15.47 1.01
CA LYS A 137 -10.81 14.65 1.84
C LYS A 137 -10.17 13.48 1.08
N PHE A 138 -8.96 13.12 1.51
CA PHE A 138 -8.21 11.97 1.03
C PHE A 138 -8.35 10.80 1.99
N ARG A 139 -8.50 9.59 1.45
CA ARG A 139 -8.43 8.39 2.25
C ARG A 139 -7.00 8.16 2.74
N VAL A 140 -6.86 8.02 4.05
CA VAL A 140 -5.59 7.78 4.73
C VAL A 140 -5.63 6.43 5.44
N VAL A 141 -4.51 5.72 5.40
CA VAL A 141 -4.30 4.45 6.11
C VAL A 141 -3.18 4.64 7.12
N LYS A 142 -3.46 4.34 8.39
CA LYS A 142 -2.54 4.50 9.51
C LYS A 142 -2.16 3.12 10.02
N ILE A 143 -0.87 2.78 10.03
CA ILE A 143 -0.37 1.70 10.88
C ILE A 143 -0.04 2.34 12.22
N VAL A 144 -0.94 2.15 13.20
CA VAL A 144 -0.89 2.87 14.48
C VAL A 144 0.43 2.59 15.19
N GLY A 145 1.22 3.66 15.43
CA GLY A 145 2.55 3.58 16.05
C GLY A 145 3.72 3.38 15.07
N ALA A 146 3.47 3.38 13.76
CA ALA A 146 4.49 3.27 12.73
C ALA A 146 4.49 4.47 11.76
N GLU A 147 3.62 4.46 10.75
CA GLU A 147 3.60 5.44 9.67
C GLU A 147 2.18 5.59 9.10
N VAL A 148 1.95 6.71 8.41
CA VAL A 148 0.69 7.07 7.78
C VAL A 148 0.85 7.20 6.27
N TYR A 149 -0.15 6.76 5.51
CA TYR A 149 -0.10 6.72 4.05
C TYR A 149 -1.41 7.25 3.43
N PRO A 150 -1.37 8.21 2.49
CA PRO A 150 -2.50 8.48 1.61
C PRO A 150 -2.69 7.27 0.68
N CYS A 151 -3.69 6.45 0.91
CA CYS A 151 -3.83 5.17 0.23
C CYS A 151 -5.28 4.82 -0.05
N GLY A 152 -5.59 4.48 -1.30
CA GLY A 152 -6.90 3.97 -1.75
C GLY A 152 -7.01 2.45 -1.77
N GLY A 153 -5.98 1.73 -1.31
CA GLY A 153 -5.88 0.28 -1.35
C GLY A 153 -6.71 -0.46 -0.31
N THR A 154 -6.78 -1.79 -0.46
CA THR A 154 -7.41 -2.68 0.52
C THR A 154 -6.36 -3.19 1.50
N HIS A 155 -6.72 -3.31 2.77
CA HIS A 155 -5.81 -3.64 3.86
C HIS A 155 -6.41 -4.70 4.77
N VAL A 156 -5.55 -5.38 5.53
CA VAL A 156 -5.97 -6.20 6.67
C VAL A 156 -5.96 -5.34 7.94
N ASP A 157 -6.74 -5.72 8.94
CA ASP A 157 -7.03 -4.86 10.09
C ASP A 157 -5.87 -4.69 11.08
N THR A 158 -4.93 -5.65 11.10
CA THR A 158 -3.74 -5.61 11.96
C THR A 158 -2.52 -6.17 11.23
N THR A 159 -1.33 -5.70 11.61
CA THR A 159 -0.09 -6.08 10.90
C THR A 159 0.25 -7.57 10.97
N ASP A 160 -0.20 -8.31 11.98
CA ASP A 160 0.00 -9.76 12.07
C ASP A 160 -0.77 -10.54 10.99
N LEU A 161 -1.88 -9.98 10.50
CA LEU A 161 -2.66 -10.58 9.42
C LEU A 161 -1.94 -10.55 8.07
N CYS A 162 -0.84 -9.80 7.93
CA CYS A 162 0.05 -9.93 6.76
C CYS A 162 0.55 -11.37 6.61
N GLY A 163 0.74 -12.09 7.72
CA GLY A 163 1.48 -13.34 7.78
C GLY A 163 2.99 -13.11 7.70
N GLU A 164 3.74 -14.20 7.55
CA GLU A 164 5.20 -14.13 7.48
C GLU A 164 5.64 -13.31 6.26
N THR A 165 6.26 -12.16 6.52
CA THR A 165 6.69 -11.20 5.50
C THR A 165 8.21 -11.22 5.39
N THR A 166 8.74 -11.71 4.27
CA THR A 166 10.19 -11.86 4.08
C THR A 166 10.75 -10.82 3.11
N VAL A 167 11.74 -10.05 3.56
CA VAL A 167 12.59 -9.19 2.74
C VAL A 167 13.48 -10.06 1.84
N LYS A 168 13.22 -9.98 0.54
CA LYS A 168 13.88 -10.81 -0.48
C LYS A 168 15.24 -10.24 -0.88
N LYS A 169 15.25 -9.01 -1.39
CA LYS A 169 16.43 -8.39 -1.99
C LYS A 169 16.36 -6.87 -1.93
N ILE A 170 17.51 -6.25 -1.69
CA ILE A 170 17.74 -4.83 -1.94
C ILE A 170 18.49 -4.69 -3.26
N SER A 171 17.96 -3.91 -4.18
CA SER A 171 18.61 -3.57 -5.45
C SER A 171 18.78 -2.06 -5.55
N ARG A 172 19.83 -1.61 -6.23
CA ARG A 172 20.18 -0.19 -6.35
C ARG A 172 20.29 0.18 -7.82
N ASN A 173 19.75 1.33 -8.20
CA ASN A 173 19.84 1.86 -9.55
C ASN A 173 19.76 3.39 -9.52
N LYS A 174 20.77 4.09 -10.06
CA LYS A 174 20.79 5.55 -10.25
C LYS A 174 20.26 6.35 -9.05
N GLY A 175 20.88 6.17 -7.88
CA GLY A 175 20.52 6.90 -6.67
C GLY A 175 19.18 6.49 -6.04
N LYS A 176 18.56 5.40 -6.50
CA LYS A 176 17.35 4.81 -5.92
C LYS A 176 17.60 3.39 -5.47
N SER A 177 16.86 2.95 -4.47
CA SER A 177 16.92 1.59 -3.94
C SER A 177 15.55 0.95 -3.94
N ARG A 178 15.47 -0.31 -4.32
CA ARG A 178 14.25 -1.10 -4.30
C ARG A 178 14.40 -2.26 -3.34
N VAL A 179 13.52 -2.32 -2.35
CA VAL A 179 13.44 -3.41 -1.38
C VAL A 179 12.25 -4.29 -1.76
N SER A 180 12.54 -5.52 -2.18
CA SER A 180 11.55 -6.51 -2.59
C SER A 180 11.20 -7.43 -1.42
N TYR A 181 9.96 -7.91 -1.38
CA TYR A 181 9.46 -8.80 -0.35
C TYR A 181 8.51 -9.85 -0.92
N TYR A 182 8.17 -10.86 -0.13
CA TYR A 182 7.11 -11.81 -0.42
C TYR A 182 6.44 -12.25 0.89
N LEU A 183 5.24 -12.80 0.77
CA LEU A 183 4.53 -13.44 1.87
C LEU A 183 4.67 -14.95 1.77
N LYS A 184 4.78 -15.65 2.90
CA LYS A 184 4.58 -17.10 2.95
C LYS A 184 3.12 -17.47 3.25
#